data_AF-A0A9X7YFU0-F1
#
_entry.id   AF-A0A9X7YFU0-F1
#
_cell.length_a   1.000
_cell.length_b   1.000
_cell.length_c   1.000
_cell.angle_alpha   90.00
_cell.angle_beta   90.00
_cell.angle_gamma   90.00
#
_symmetry.space_group_name_H-M   'P 1'
#
loop_
_entity.id
_entity.type
_entity.pdbx_description
1 polymer ?
#
loop_
_entity_poly.entity_id
_entity_poly.type
_entity_poly.pdbx_seq_one_letter_code
_entity_poly.pdbx_strand_id
1 'polypeptide(L)'
;MISSQGGAFEEGASILAEVKTISGRRIEERRKRHRITQKQLAADVGIGVRWLREIEAGNPKSRVDDHIACAHALGLSSAHLIIPMLFLEHNMHFPRHFFLDDMHQLEALCIDFISNLSLRTFLQPADSKKGPSPAPSAA
;
A
#
# COMPACT_ATOMS: atom_id res chain seq x y z
N MET A 1 -34.86 1.34 -3.09
CA MET A 1 -33.60 0.63 -3.33
C MET A 1 -32.49 1.64 -3.61
N ILE A 2 -31.84 2.16 -2.56
CA ILE A 2 -30.62 2.98 -2.62
C ILE A 2 -30.13 3.07 -1.18
N SER A 3 -29.10 2.31 -0.79
CA SER A 3 -28.27 2.50 0.42
C SER A 3 -27.24 1.37 0.64
N SER A 4 -26.59 0.86 -0.43
CA SER A 4 -25.39 0.01 -0.24
C SER A 4 -24.09 0.73 -0.58
N GLN A 5 -24.13 1.79 -1.39
CA GLN A 5 -22.93 2.53 -1.76
C GLN A 5 -22.43 3.47 -0.65
N GLY A 6 -23.33 4.04 0.17
CA GLY A 6 -22.95 4.96 1.25
C GLY A 6 -21.99 4.34 2.27
N GLY A 7 -22.22 3.10 2.69
CA GLY A 7 -21.37 2.41 3.66
C GLY A 7 -19.96 2.11 3.14
N ALA A 8 -19.84 1.67 1.88
CA ALA A 8 -18.55 1.36 1.28
C ALA A 8 -17.66 2.61 1.08
N PHE A 9 -18.27 3.75 0.73
CA PHE A 9 -17.54 5.02 0.63
C PHE A 9 -17.09 5.55 1.99
N GLU A 10 -17.91 5.41 3.04
CA GLU A 10 -17.55 5.80 4.40
C GLU A 10 -16.45 4.90 4.99
N GLU A 11 -16.52 3.59 4.75
CA GLU A 11 -15.49 2.63 5.14
C GLU A 11 -14.16 2.89 4.43
N GLY A 12 -14.19 3.12 3.11
CA GLY A 12 -13.01 3.51 2.35
C GLY A 12 -12.39 4.84 2.81
N ALA A 13 -13.22 5.82 3.17
CA ALA A 13 -12.74 7.08 3.74
C ALA A 13 -12.09 6.88 5.13
N SER A 14 -12.65 6.00 5.95
CA SER A 14 -12.08 5.61 7.25
C SER A 14 -10.73 4.91 7.10
N ILE A 15 -10.63 3.94 6.18
CA ILE A 15 -9.38 3.24 5.85
C ILE A 15 -8.33 4.26 5.40
N LEU A 16 -8.68 5.15 4.48
CA LEU A 16 -7.74 6.13 3.96
C LEU A 16 -7.23 7.09 5.05
N ALA A 17 -8.09 7.49 5.99
CA ALA A 17 -7.68 8.31 7.13
C ALA A 17 -6.71 7.57 8.06
N GLU A 18 -6.95 6.29 8.32
CA GLU A 18 -6.04 5.46 9.11
C GLU A 18 -4.69 5.24 8.40
N VAL A 19 -4.72 4.96 7.10
CA VAL A 19 -3.51 4.82 6.26
C VAL A 19 -2.67 6.10 6.30
N LYS A 20 -3.29 7.28 6.19
CA LYS A 20 -2.60 8.58 6.32
C LYS A 20 -1.99 8.78 7.71
N THR A 21 -2.68 8.34 8.76
CA THR A 21 -2.14 8.36 10.12
C THR A 21 -0.89 7.48 10.27
N ILE A 22 -0.93 6.27 9.71
CA ILE A 22 0.21 5.35 9.71
C ILE A 22 1.39 5.95 8.91
N SER A 23 1.11 6.47 7.72
CA SER A 23 2.13 7.08 6.86
C SER A 23 2.75 8.34 7.49
N GLY A 24 1.95 9.23 8.08
CA GLY A 24 2.45 10.44 8.76
C GLY A 24 3.45 10.12 9.86
N ARG A 25 3.13 9.13 10.72
CA ARG A 25 4.04 8.65 11.75
C ARG A 25 5.33 8.07 11.16
N ARG A 26 5.24 7.33 10.05
CA ARG A 26 6.41 6.74 9.36
C ARG A 26 7.35 7.80 8.82
N ILE A 27 6.80 8.85 8.20
CA ILE A 27 7.55 10.00 7.70
C ILE A 27 8.28 10.66 8.88
N GLU A 28 7.58 10.93 9.98
CA GLU A 28 8.18 11.53 11.17
C GLU A 28 9.32 10.67 11.75
N GLU A 29 9.10 9.36 11.91
CA GLU A 29 10.07 8.41 12.44
C GLU A 29 11.33 8.31 11.55
N ARG A 30 11.16 8.20 10.23
CA ARG A 30 12.28 8.13 9.28
C ARG A 30 13.06 9.45 9.27
N ARG A 31 12.35 10.59 9.24
CA ARG A 31 12.95 11.92 9.32
C ARG A 31 13.80 12.07 10.59
N LYS A 32 13.25 11.68 11.75
CA LYS A 32 13.96 11.71 13.05
C LYS A 32 15.20 10.82 13.04
N ARG A 33 15.13 9.61 12.48
CA ARG A 33 16.29 8.71 12.35
C ARG A 33 17.42 9.29 11.50
N HIS A 34 17.08 10.01 10.44
CA HIS A 34 18.05 10.73 9.61
C HIS A 34 18.46 12.09 10.16
N ARG A 35 17.96 12.48 11.35
CA ARG A 35 18.22 13.79 11.99
C ARG A 35 17.85 14.99 11.10
N ILE A 36 16.86 14.81 10.24
CA ILE A 36 16.32 15.84 9.35
C ILE A 36 15.27 16.66 10.14
N THR A 37 15.26 17.98 10.00
CA THR A 37 14.23 18.82 10.64
C THR A 37 12.98 18.93 9.76
N GLN A 38 11.83 19.26 10.33
CA GLN A 38 10.63 19.54 9.52
C GLN A 38 10.88 20.68 8.52
N LYS A 39 11.68 21.70 8.89
CA LYS A 39 12.04 22.79 7.98
C LYS A 39 12.84 22.30 6.77
N GLN A 40 13.78 21.39 7.00
CA GLN A 40 14.62 20.81 5.96
C GLN A 40 13.77 19.98 4.99
N LEU A 41 13.02 19.00 5.51
CA LEU A 41 12.18 18.13 4.68
C LEU A 41 11.12 18.94 3.91
N ALA A 42 10.48 19.92 4.54
CA ALA A 42 9.49 20.76 3.88
C ALA A 42 10.11 21.58 2.74
N ALA A 43 11.35 22.06 2.90
CA ALA A 43 12.08 22.73 1.83
C ALA A 43 12.43 21.77 0.68
N ASP A 44 12.89 20.55 1.00
CA ASP A 44 13.25 19.53 0.01
C ASP A 44 12.03 19.08 -0.83
N VAL A 45 10.86 18.99 -0.20
CA VAL A 45 9.59 18.61 -0.85
C VAL A 45 8.91 19.80 -1.54
N GLY A 46 9.23 21.03 -1.15
CA GLY A 46 8.61 22.25 -1.70
C GLY A 46 7.25 22.61 -1.06
N ILE A 47 7.05 22.27 0.22
CA ILE A 47 5.81 22.56 0.97
C ILE A 47 6.05 23.44 2.19
N GLY A 48 4.98 23.99 2.77
CA GLY A 48 5.08 24.74 4.02
C GLY A 48 5.38 23.84 5.22
N VAL A 49 6.21 24.30 6.16
CA VAL A 49 6.56 23.54 7.39
C VAL A 49 5.32 23.19 8.22
N ARG A 50 4.33 24.08 8.27
CA ARG A 50 3.05 23.81 8.91
C ARG A 50 2.33 22.65 8.23
N TRP A 51 2.36 22.58 6.90
CA TRP A 51 1.71 21.51 6.15
C TRP A 51 2.40 20.17 6.37
N LEU A 52 3.73 20.14 6.37
CA LEU A 52 4.48 18.93 6.73
C LEU A 52 4.08 18.42 8.13
N ARG A 53 3.89 19.30 9.10
CA ARG A 53 3.44 18.90 10.45
C ARG A 53 2.06 18.25 10.43
N GLU A 54 1.13 18.77 9.63
CA GLU A 54 -0.20 18.17 9.46
C GLU A 54 -0.13 16.79 8.79
N ILE A 55 0.75 16.63 7.80
CA ILE A 55 1.03 15.33 7.15
C ILE A 55 1.59 14.34 8.16
N GLU A 56 2.63 14.72 8.92
CA GLU A 56 3.22 13.87 9.96
C GLU A 56 2.21 13.51 11.07
N ALA A 57 1.27 14.40 11.37
CA ALA A 57 0.18 14.14 12.31
C ALA A 57 -0.95 13.25 11.75
N GLY A 58 -0.93 12.93 10.46
CA GLY A 58 -1.94 12.09 9.82
C GLY A 58 -3.22 12.82 9.44
N ASN A 59 -3.17 14.12 9.15
CA ASN A 59 -4.35 14.91 8.82
C ASN A 59 -5.15 14.23 7.67
N PRO A 60 -6.43 13.86 7.86
CA PRO A 60 -7.20 13.11 6.87
C PRO A 60 -7.43 13.89 5.58
N LYS A 61 -7.32 15.23 5.62
CA LYS A 61 -7.46 16.13 4.47
C LYS A 61 -6.18 16.23 3.63
N SER A 62 -5.04 15.76 4.12
CA SER A 62 -3.82 15.70 3.32
C SER A 62 -3.99 14.79 2.11
N ARG A 63 -3.30 15.08 1.01
CA ARG A 63 -3.38 14.24 -0.19
C ARG A 63 -2.42 13.06 -0.05
N VAL A 64 -2.79 11.92 -0.65
CA VAL A 64 -1.88 10.77 -0.73
C VAL A 64 -0.58 11.16 -1.43
N ASP A 65 -0.67 12.00 -2.46
CA ASP A 65 0.48 12.55 -3.18
C ASP A 65 1.47 13.29 -2.25
N ASP A 66 0.96 14.02 -1.26
CA ASP A 66 1.80 14.75 -0.28
C ASP A 66 2.59 13.77 0.60
N HIS A 67 1.94 12.70 1.03
CA HIS A 67 2.58 11.63 1.80
C HIS A 67 3.65 10.90 0.98
N ILE A 68 3.35 10.58 -0.28
CA ILE A 68 4.31 9.95 -1.20
C ILE A 68 5.52 10.84 -1.41
N ALA A 69 5.31 12.14 -1.67
CA ALA A 69 6.41 13.09 -1.88
C ALA A 69 7.32 13.21 -0.64
N CYS A 70 6.73 13.35 0.55
CA CYS A 70 7.49 13.40 1.80
C CYS A 70 8.24 12.09 2.08
N ALA A 71 7.62 10.95 1.80
CA ALA A 71 8.23 9.64 1.99
C ALA A 71 9.41 9.43 1.02
N HIS A 72 9.25 9.74 -0.26
CA HIS A 72 10.30 9.60 -1.27
C HIS A 72 11.51 10.48 -0.96
N ALA A 73 11.28 11.72 -0.48
CA ALA A 73 12.37 12.59 -0.01
C ALA A 73 13.17 12.00 1.18
N LEU A 74 12.63 11.01 1.88
CA LEU A 74 13.26 10.28 2.97
C LEU A 74 13.71 8.85 2.59
N GLY A 75 13.69 8.52 1.29
CA GLY A 75 14.04 7.18 0.80
C GLY A 75 13.06 6.09 1.24
N LEU A 76 11.81 6.45 1.56
CA LEU A 76 10.73 5.48 1.75
C LEU A 76 10.07 5.23 0.40
N SER A 77 9.86 3.97 0.03
CA SER A 77 9.05 3.63 -1.14
C SER A 77 7.55 3.81 -0.87
N SER A 78 6.75 3.94 -1.93
CA SER A 78 5.28 4.06 -1.89
C SER A 78 4.59 2.88 -1.18
N ALA A 79 5.25 1.73 -1.02
CA ALA A 79 4.67 0.59 -0.30
C ALA A 79 4.32 0.92 1.16
N HIS A 80 4.95 1.93 1.76
CA HIS A 80 4.64 2.40 3.11
C HIS A 80 3.18 2.91 3.26
N LEU A 81 2.49 3.23 2.16
CA LEU A 81 1.07 3.57 2.12
C LEU A 81 0.23 2.38 1.64
N ILE A 82 0.67 1.74 0.55
CA ILE A 82 -0.11 0.70 -0.14
C ILE A 82 -0.28 -0.55 0.72
N ILE A 83 0.78 -1.01 1.40
CA ILE A 83 0.67 -2.23 2.21
C ILE A 83 -0.26 -2.05 3.42
N PRO A 84 -0.15 -0.97 4.22
CA PRO A 84 -1.16 -0.71 5.25
C PRO A 84 -2.58 -0.66 4.70
N MET A 85 -2.78 -0.05 3.54
CA MET A 85 -4.08 0.03 2.88
C MET A 85 -4.62 -1.37 2.57
N LEU A 86 -3.81 -2.23 1.94
CA LEU A 86 -4.20 -3.62 1.65
C LEU A 86 -4.58 -4.40 2.92
N PHE A 87 -3.85 -4.23 4.03
CA PHE A 87 -4.24 -4.90 5.27
C PHE A 87 -5.62 -4.44 5.76
N LEU A 88 -5.83 -3.13 5.82
CA LEU A 88 -7.07 -2.55 6.34
C LEU A 88 -8.27 -2.85 5.45
N GLU A 89 -8.11 -2.82 4.12
CA GLU A 89 -9.16 -3.22 3.16
C GLU A 89 -9.60 -4.68 3.34
N HIS A 90 -8.70 -5.54 3.82
CA HIS A 90 -8.98 -6.94 4.12
C HIS A 90 -9.38 -7.18 5.58
N ASN A 91 -9.74 -6.13 6.34
CA ASN A 91 -10.06 -6.20 7.77
C ASN A 91 -8.94 -6.82 8.63
N MET A 92 -7.70 -6.72 8.16
CA MET A 92 -6.51 -7.18 8.86
C MET A 92 -5.86 -6.02 9.60
N HIS A 93 -5.37 -6.30 10.81
CA HIS A 93 -4.62 -5.31 11.60
C HIS A 93 -3.24 -5.12 10.99
N PHE A 94 -2.88 -3.87 10.69
CA PHE A 94 -1.54 -3.55 10.20
C PHE A 94 -0.52 -3.50 11.36
N PRO A 95 0.55 -4.33 11.36
CA PRO A 95 1.52 -4.41 12.45
C PRO A 95 2.51 -3.23 12.42
N ARG A 96 2.11 -2.10 13.03
CA ARG A 96 2.84 -0.83 13.04
C ARG A 96 4.26 -0.89 13.61
N HIS A 97 4.64 -1.90 14.38
CA HIS A 97 5.99 -2.04 14.93
C HIS A 97 6.96 -2.73 13.96
N PHE A 98 6.43 -3.58 13.08
CA PHE A 98 7.24 -4.45 12.21
C PHE A 98 7.87 -3.68 11.04
N PHE A 99 7.27 -2.57 10.64
CA PHE A 99 7.67 -1.76 9.49
C PHE A 99 8.61 -0.59 9.88
N LEU A 100 9.28 -0.67 11.03
CA LEU A 100 10.25 0.34 11.41
C LEU A 100 11.44 0.34 10.44
N ASP A 101 11.82 -0.80 9.87
CA ASP A 101 12.91 -0.90 8.90
C ASP A 101 12.49 -0.65 7.45
N ASP A 102 13.46 -0.71 6.55
CA ASP A 102 13.25 -0.41 5.15
C ASP A 102 12.40 -1.46 4.43
N MET A 103 11.50 -0.98 3.59
CA MET A 103 10.43 -1.74 2.96
C MET A 103 10.86 -2.58 1.78
N HIS A 104 12.09 -2.37 1.33
CA HIS A 104 12.64 -2.96 0.12
C HIS A 104 12.61 -4.50 0.12
N GLN A 105 12.81 -5.15 1.27
CA GLN A 105 12.77 -6.61 1.32
C GLN A 105 11.35 -7.14 1.08
N LEU A 106 10.35 -6.56 1.75
CA LEU A 106 8.95 -6.97 1.54
C LEU A 106 8.49 -6.61 0.12
N GLU A 107 8.91 -5.47 -0.42
CA GLU A 107 8.65 -5.09 -1.81
C GLU A 107 9.21 -6.10 -2.80
N ALA A 108 10.48 -6.49 -2.64
CA ALA A 108 11.10 -7.50 -3.49
C ALA A 108 10.33 -8.82 -3.43
N LEU A 109 9.96 -9.28 -2.23
CA LEU A 109 9.16 -10.51 -2.06
C LEU A 109 7.78 -10.39 -2.70
N CYS A 110 7.11 -9.24 -2.59
CA CYS A 110 5.83 -9.00 -3.25
C CYS A 110 5.97 -9.00 -4.77
N ILE A 111 6.99 -8.32 -5.32
CA ILE A 111 7.27 -8.28 -6.76
C ILE A 111 7.54 -9.69 -7.29
N ASP A 112 8.38 -10.46 -6.60
CA ASP A 112 8.70 -11.84 -6.97
C ASP A 112 7.45 -12.72 -6.92
N PHE A 113 6.64 -12.62 -5.86
CA PHE A 113 5.41 -13.39 -5.73
C PHE A 113 4.41 -13.07 -6.83
N ILE A 114 4.15 -11.78 -7.09
CA ILE A 114 3.20 -11.33 -8.13
C ILE A 114 3.70 -11.76 -9.50
N SER A 115 4.99 -11.58 -9.79
CA SER A 115 5.59 -11.98 -11.06
C SER A 115 5.44 -13.49 -11.31
N ASN A 116 5.69 -14.31 -10.28
CA ASN A 116 5.51 -15.76 -10.36
C ASN A 116 4.04 -16.16 -10.51
N LEU A 117 3.10 -15.46 -9.85
CA LEU A 117 1.67 -15.70 -10.01
C LEU A 117 1.22 -15.40 -11.44
N SER A 118 1.62 -14.25 -12.00
CA SER A 118 1.32 -13.88 -13.38
C SER A 118 1.89 -14.90 -14.36
N LEU A 119 3.15 -15.32 -14.18
CA LEU A 119 3.76 -16.35 -15.03
C LEU A 119 3.01 -17.68 -14.96
N ARG A 120 2.56 -18.13 -13.78
CA ARG A 120 1.73 -19.34 -13.66
C ARG A 120 0.40 -19.20 -14.41
N THR A 121 -0.23 -18.04 -14.35
CA THR A 121 -1.48 -17.78 -15.09
C THR A 121 -1.24 -17.76 -16.60
N PHE A 122 -0.09 -17.24 -17.07
CA PHE A 122 0.28 -17.27 -18.49
C PHE A 122 0.76 -18.64 -18.98
N LEU A 123 1.31 -19.46 -18.09
CA LEU A 123 1.78 -20.82 -18.38
C LEU A 123 0.72 -21.90 -18.15
N GLN A 124 -0.46 -21.59 -17.61
CA GLN A 124 -1.61 -22.48 -17.69
C GLN A 124 -2.07 -22.52 -19.16
N PRO A 125 -1.86 -23.64 -19.89
CA PRO A 125 -2.37 -23.74 -21.24
C PRO A 125 -3.90 -23.71 -21.19
N ALA A 126 -4.53 -23.23 -22.25
CA ALA A 126 -5.97 -23.28 -22.49
C ALA A 126 -6.52 -24.72 -22.66
N ASP A 127 -6.00 -25.69 -21.90
CA ASP A 127 -6.39 -27.09 -21.94
C ASP A 127 -7.50 -27.37 -20.93
N SER A 128 -8.67 -26.83 -21.23
CA SER A 128 -9.94 -27.39 -20.75
C SER A 128 -11.01 -27.34 -21.84
N LYS A 129 -10.67 -27.83 -23.04
CA LYS A 129 -11.62 -28.56 -23.88
C LYS A 129 -11.30 -30.04 -23.81
N LYS A 130 -11.77 -30.68 -22.74
CA LYS A 130 -11.85 -32.15 -22.62
C LYS A 130 -12.85 -32.63 -23.68
N GLY A 131 -12.35 -33.01 -24.86
CA GLY A 131 -13.13 -33.74 -25.85
C GLY A 131 -13.63 -35.07 -25.25
N PRO A 132 -14.82 -35.55 -25.62
CA PRO A 132 -15.41 -36.72 -25.00
C PRO A 132 -14.57 -37.97 -25.33
N SER A 133 -14.22 -38.73 -24.29
CA SER A 133 -13.67 -40.09 -24.41
C SER A 133 -14.56 -40.95 -25.31
N PRO A 134 -14.02 -41.63 -26.34
CA PRO A 134 -14.75 -42.72 -26.95
C PRO A 134 -14.73 -43.92 -25.99
N ALA A 135 -15.91 -44.51 -25.82
CA ALA A 135 -16.18 -45.71 -25.04
C ALA A 135 -15.33 -46.92 -25.50
N PRO A 136 -15.12 -47.92 -24.64
CA PRO A 136 -14.39 -49.12 -25.01
C PRO A 136 -15.24 -50.00 -25.95
N SER A 137 -14.66 -50.38 -27.09
CA SER A 137 -15.20 -51.42 -27.97
C SER A 137 -14.52 -52.75 -27.63
N ALA A 138 -15.33 -53.80 -27.62
CA ALA A 138 -15.07 -55.15 -27.15
C ALA A 138 -14.01 -55.93 -27.95
N ALA A 139 -13.34 -56.85 -27.24
CA ALA A 139 -13.02 -58.20 -27.69
C ALA A 139 -12.97 -59.12 -26.47
#